data_AF-A0A0F9YZJ0-F1
#
_entry.id   AF-A0A0F9YZJ0-F1
#
_cell.length_a   1.000
_cell.length_b   1.000
_cell.length_c   1.000
_cell.angle_alpha   90.00
_cell.angle_beta   90.00
_cell.angle_gamma   90.00
#
_symmetry.space_group_name_H-M   'P 1'
#
loop_
_entity.id
_entity.type
_entity.pdbx_description
1 polymer ?
#
loop_
_entity_poly.entity_id
_entity_poly.type
_entity_poly.pdbx_seq_one_letter_code
_entity_poly.pdbx_strand_id
1 'polypeptide(L)'
;MNKNNIILLIFIIVVVLILSYFAYKYYAENLVQMYATENLEQKIITVVDPLNTTYSFDGRLIRLVNGKAQINIASGLAEKIEVSVFGVPIFEDLNNDGVKDASLILVYAQGGSGIFYFIASALKDVENNLTIGTNAIYLGDRIMPQSVLVDSGKITANYLDRKKDEPFSTQPSINVSRYFLLSEKTLVEDLGK
;
A
#
# COMPACT_ATOMS: atom_id res chain seq x y z
N MET A 1 -21.57 -32.45 64.34
CA MET A 1 -21.97 -31.31 63.49
C MET A 1 -23.39 -31.57 63.00
N ASN A 2 -24.32 -30.64 63.19
CA ASN A 2 -25.73 -30.88 62.87
C ASN A 2 -25.94 -30.88 61.35
N LYS A 3 -26.87 -31.70 60.85
CA LYS A 3 -27.16 -31.86 59.41
C LYS A 3 -27.35 -30.52 58.68
N ASN A 4 -27.96 -29.53 59.34
CA ASN A 4 -28.17 -28.19 58.79
C ASN A 4 -26.86 -27.42 58.56
N ASN A 5 -25.86 -27.60 59.42
CA ASN A 5 -24.55 -26.95 59.28
C ASN A 5 -23.75 -27.57 58.14
N ILE A 6 -23.91 -28.88 57.88
CA ILE A 6 -23.31 -29.57 56.74
C ILE A 6 -23.91 -29.05 55.43
N ILE A 7 -25.24 -28.93 55.35
CA ILE A 7 -25.94 -28.42 54.16
C ILE A 7 -25.54 -26.97 53.87
N LEU A 8 -25.45 -26.13 54.90
CA LEU A 8 -25.02 -24.74 54.76
C LEU A 8 -23.58 -24.62 54.24
N LEU A 9 -22.66 -25.45 54.75
CA LEU A 9 -21.27 -25.47 54.30
C LEU A 9 -21.14 -25.86 52.83
N ILE A 10 -21.88 -26.89 52.40
CA ILE A 10 -21.92 -27.33 50.99
C ILE A 10 -22.45 -26.20 50.10
N PHE A 11 -23.52 -25.52 50.53
CA PHE A 11 -24.08 -24.40 49.79
C PHE A 11 -23.07 -23.26 49.60
N ILE A 12 -22.34 -22.89 50.66
CA ILE A 12 -21.29 -21.85 50.58
C ILE A 12 -20.19 -22.26 49.60
N ILE A 13 -19.74 -23.52 49.64
CA ILE A 13 -18.71 -24.02 48.71
C ILE A 13 -19.19 -23.93 47.26
N VAL A 14 -20.43 -24.32 47.00
CA VAL A 14 -21.03 -24.23 45.65
C VAL A 14 -21.10 -22.78 45.18
N VAL A 15 -21.54 -21.86 46.05
CA VAL A 15 -21.60 -20.42 45.72
C VAL A 15 -20.21 -19.87 45.41
N VAL A 16 -19.19 -20.22 46.21
CA VAL A 16 -17.81 -19.80 45.96
C VAL A 16 -17.30 -20.34 44.63
N LEU A 17 -17.54 -21.62 44.31
CA LEU A 17 -17.12 -22.21 43.04
C LEU A 17 -17.79 -21.53 41.84
N ILE A 18 -19.08 -21.21 41.95
CA ILE A 18 -19.81 -20.48 40.90
C ILE A 18 -19.22 -19.08 40.71
N LEU A 19 -19.00 -18.34 41.80
CA LEU A 19 -18.41 -17.00 41.73
C LEU A 19 -16.98 -17.03 41.17
N SER A 20 -16.16 -18.01 41.57
CA SER A 20 -14.82 -18.21 41.03
C SER A 20 -14.84 -18.53 39.54
N TYR A 21 -15.79 -19.36 39.08
CA TYR A 21 -15.95 -19.67 37.66
C TYR A 21 -16.34 -18.43 36.85
N PHE A 22 -17.31 -17.64 37.32
CA PHE A 22 -17.71 -16.40 36.63
C PHE A 22 -16.59 -15.35 36.62
N ALA A 23 -15.87 -15.19 37.73
CA ALA A 23 -14.72 -14.30 37.80
C ALA A 23 -13.64 -14.75 36.80
N TYR A 24 -13.29 -16.04 36.80
CA TYR A 24 -12.32 -16.59 35.85
C TYR A 24 -12.75 -16.34 34.39
N LYS A 25 -14.00 -16.64 34.06
CA LYS A 25 -14.54 -16.41 32.71
C LYS A 25 -14.47 -14.94 32.30
N TYR A 26 -14.85 -14.03 33.19
CA TYR A 26 -14.78 -12.59 32.96
C TYR A 26 -13.34 -12.11 32.71
N TYR A 27 -12.37 -12.56 33.51
CA TYR A 27 -10.97 -12.22 33.30
C TYR A 27 -10.41 -12.78 32.00
N ALA A 28 -10.73 -14.04 31.67
CA ALA A 28 -10.27 -14.68 30.44
C ALA A 28 -10.82 -13.97 29.18
N GLU A 29 -12.10 -13.63 29.15
CA GLU A 29 -12.72 -12.93 28.02
C GLU A 29 -12.12 -11.53 27.79
N ASN A 30 -11.88 -10.77 28.87
CA ASN A 30 -11.26 -9.45 28.78
C ASN A 30 -9.80 -9.50 28.31
N LEU A 31 -9.02 -10.50 28.76
CA LEU A 31 -7.65 -10.70 28.29
C LEU A 31 -7.62 -11.00 26.79
N VAL A 32 -8.48 -11.90 26.30
CA VAL A 32 -8.58 -12.21 24.87
C VAL A 32 -8.93 -10.98 24.03
N GLN A 33 -9.86 -10.14 24.49
CA GLN A 33 -10.18 -8.89 23.78
C GLN A 33 -8.99 -7.92 23.75
N MET A 34 -8.26 -7.74 24.86
CA MET A 34 -7.10 -6.86 24.91
C MET A 34 -6.02 -7.30 23.91
N TYR A 35 -5.70 -8.59 23.87
CA TYR A 35 -4.76 -9.15 22.90
C TYR A 35 -5.25 -9.00 21.45
N ALA A 36 -6.55 -9.17 21.19
CA ALA A 36 -7.09 -9.01 19.85
C ALA A 36 -7.00 -7.56 19.34
N THR A 37 -7.28 -6.58 20.21
CA THR A 37 -7.18 -5.15 19.87
C THR A 37 -5.73 -4.72 19.61
N GLU A 38 -4.78 -5.16 20.45
CA GLU A 38 -3.35 -4.88 20.25
C GLU A 38 -2.85 -5.42 18.91
N ASN A 39 -3.22 -6.67 18.57
CA ASN A 39 -2.87 -7.27 17.29
C ASN A 39 -3.52 -6.55 16.10
N LEU A 40 -4.75 -6.04 16.25
CA LEU A 40 -5.42 -5.26 15.20
C LEU A 40 -4.75 -3.89 15.00
N GLU A 41 -4.39 -3.19 16.06
CA GLU A 41 -3.68 -1.92 15.98
C GLU A 41 -2.28 -2.11 15.35
N GLN A 42 -1.50 -3.10 15.78
CA GLN A 42 -0.21 -3.43 15.14
C GLN A 42 -0.36 -3.83 13.66
N LYS A 43 -1.44 -4.54 13.31
CA LYS A 43 -1.72 -4.91 11.92
C LYS A 43 -2.09 -3.70 11.05
N ILE A 44 -2.79 -2.70 11.58
CA ILE A 44 -3.10 -1.45 10.85
C ILE A 44 -1.83 -0.60 10.68
N ILE A 45 -0.93 -0.63 11.66
CA ILE A 45 0.33 0.11 11.69
C ILE A 45 1.39 -0.49 10.74
N THR A 46 1.30 -1.74 10.34
CA THR A 46 2.36 -2.40 9.53
C THR A 46 2.12 -2.41 8.03
N VAL A 47 0.94 -1.97 7.56
CA VAL A 47 0.61 -2.03 6.14
C VAL A 47 1.01 -0.72 5.45
N VAL A 48 1.77 -0.84 4.35
CA VAL A 48 2.05 0.25 3.43
C VAL A 48 0.77 0.64 2.67
N ASP A 49 0.48 1.93 2.55
CA ASP A 49 -0.69 2.44 1.83
C ASP A 49 -0.29 3.24 0.58
N PRO A 50 -0.06 2.57 -0.56
CA PRO A 50 0.32 3.23 -1.81
C PRO A 50 -0.78 4.14 -2.38
N LEU A 51 -2.03 3.98 -1.94
CA LEU A 51 -3.17 4.74 -2.45
C LEU A 51 -3.36 6.07 -1.70
N ASN A 52 -2.74 6.23 -0.53
CA ASN A 52 -2.87 7.41 0.32
C ASN A 52 -1.50 8.00 0.72
N THR A 53 -0.59 8.14 -0.24
CA THR A 53 0.74 8.74 -0.01
C THR A 53 1.07 9.82 -1.06
N THR A 54 2.21 10.48 -0.90
CA THR A 54 2.72 11.52 -1.79
C THR A 54 3.88 10.98 -2.62
N TYR A 55 3.80 11.17 -3.93
CA TYR A 55 4.85 10.81 -4.89
C TYR A 55 5.46 12.06 -5.52
N SER A 56 6.70 11.97 -5.98
CA SER A 56 7.40 13.07 -6.65
C SER A 56 7.40 12.87 -8.17
N PHE A 57 6.79 13.78 -8.92
CA PHE A 57 6.81 13.81 -10.38
C PHE A 57 7.71 14.96 -10.82
N ASP A 58 8.91 14.65 -11.31
CA ASP A 58 9.91 15.66 -11.71
C ASP A 58 10.11 16.78 -10.67
N GLY A 59 10.16 16.39 -9.38
CA GLY A 59 10.31 17.32 -8.25
C GLY A 59 9.01 17.93 -7.73
N ARG A 60 7.89 17.75 -8.44
CA ARG A 60 6.56 18.16 -7.97
C ARG A 60 5.93 17.07 -7.10
N LEU A 61 5.63 17.40 -5.86
CA LEU A 61 4.94 16.49 -4.95
C LEU A 61 3.44 16.44 -5.26
N ILE A 62 2.91 15.23 -5.42
CA ILE A 62 1.49 14.95 -5.67
C ILE A 62 1.00 13.93 -4.66
N ARG A 63 0.05 14.34 -3.80
CA ARG A 63 -0.58 13.47 -2.82
C ARG A 63 -1.77 12.75 -3.44
N LEU A 64 -1.75 11.42 -3.42
CA LEU A 64 -2.91 10.60 -3.71
C LEU A 64 -3.80 10.48 -2.48
N VAL A 65 -5.11 10.44 -2.74
CA VAL A 65 -6.14 10.05 -1.78
C VAL A 65 -7.00 9.00 -2.47
N ASN A 66 -7.06 7.81 -1.89
CA ASN A 66 -7.71 6.63 -2.47
C ASN A 66 -7.29 6.37 -3.92
N GLY A 67 -5.99 6.51 -4.20
CA GLY A 67 -5.37 6.22 -5.48
C GLY A 67 -5.59 7.28 -6.55
N LYS A 68 -6.07 8.47 -6.19
CA LYS A 68 -6.33 9.58 -7.13
C LYS A 68 -5.86 10.92 -6.58
N ALA A 69 -5.51 11.84 -7.49
CA ALA A 69 -5.28 13.25 -7.19
C ALA A 69 -5.80 14.11 -8.35
N GLN A 70 -6.27 15.31 -8.03
CA GLN A 70 -6.66 16.31 -9.02
C GLN A 70 -5.97 17.64 -8.69
N ILE A 71 -5.35 18.26 -9.69
CA ILE A 71 -4.56 19.47 -9.54
C ILE A 71 -5.07 20.49 -10.55
N ASN A 72 -5.43 21.67 -10.06
CA ASN A 72 -5.82 22.79 -10.92
C ASN A 72 -4.57 23.50 -11.45
N ILE A 73 -4.49 23.75 -12.76
CA ILE A 73 -3.46 24.60 -13.35
C ILE A 73 -4.03 26.03 -13.43
N ALA A 74 -3.32 27.02 -12.89
CA ALA A 74 -3.81 28.39 -12.73
C ALA A 74 -3.89 29.23 -14.02
N SER A 75 -3.70 28.64 -15.20
CA SER A 75 -3.51 29.35 -16.49
C SER A 75 -4.80 29.83 -17.19
N GLY A 76 -5.90 30.02 -16.46
CA GLY A 76 -7.08 30.76 -16.97
C GLY A 76 -8.01 30.00 -17.91
N LEU A 77 -7.64 28.79 -18.34
CA LEU A 77 -8.53 27.80 -18.95
C LEU A 77 -8.56 26.58 -18.02
N ALA A 78 -9.72 25.94 -17.87
CA ALA A 78 -10.03 24.92 -16.86
C ALA A 78 -9.28 23.58 -17.05
N GLU A 79 -7.96 23.61 -17.23
CA GLU A 79 -7.13 22.44 -17.35
C GLU A 79 -6.83 21.86 -15.96
N LYS A 80 -7.23 20.61 -15.79
CA LYS A 80 -6.97 19.82 -14.59
C LYS A 80 -5.98 18.73 -14.95
N ILE A 81 -5.02 18.51 -14.07
CA ILE A 81 -4.22 17.29 -14.07
C ILE A 81 -4.92 16.30 -13.17
N GLU A 82 -5.12 15.09 -13.67
CA GLU A 82 -5.58 13.94 -12.90
C GLU A 82 -4.46 12.92 -12.83
N VAL A 83 -4.12 12.53 -11.60
CA VAL A 83 -3.20 11.42 -11.35
C VAL A 83 -3.99 10.28 -10.75
N SER A 84 -3.79 9.06 -11.23
CA SER A 84 -4.45 7.88 -10.69
C SER A 84 -3.58 6.63 -10.75
N VAL A 85 -3.86 5.66 -9.88
CA VAL A 85 -3.20 4.35 -9.92
C VAL A 85 -3.78 3.51 -11.06
N PHE A 86 -2.90 2.94 -11.89
CA PHE A 86 -3.26 1.96 -12.91
C PHE A 86 -3.16 0.54 -12.33
N GLY A 87 -4.23 -0.24 -12.48
CA GLY A 87 -4.25 -1.64 -12.04
C GLY A 87 -4.14 -1.78 -10.52
N VAL A 88 -3.43 -2.81 -10.07
CA VAL A 88 -3.27 -3.16 -8.65
C VAL A 88 -1.79 -2.99 -8.25
N PRO A 89 -1.48 -2.30 -7.14
CA PRO A 89 -0.13 -2.26 -6.60
C PRO A 89 0.41 -3.65 -6.26
N ILE A 90 1.71 -3.86 -6.48
CA ILE A 90 2.41 -5.11 -6.16
C ILE A 90 3.14 -4.94 -4.83
N PHE A 91 2.83 -5.80 -3.85
CA PHE A 91 3.33 -5.70 -2.48
C PHE A 91 4.45 -6.70 -2.20
N GLU A 92 5.69 -6.21 -2.24
CA GLU A 92 6.91 -6.98 -1.98
C GLU A 92 7.91 -6.11 -1.22
N ASP A 93 8.90 -6.74 -0.60
CA ASP A 93 9.98 -6.04 0.12
C ASP A 93 11.02 -5.53 -0.89
N LEU A 94 11.15 -4.20 -1.04
CA LEU A 94 12.04 -3.58 -2.03
C LEU A 94 13.42 -3.25 -1.46
N ASN A 95 13.51 -2.99 -0.16
CA ASN A 95 14.73 -2.56 0.52
C ASN A 95 15.37 -3.70 1.36
N ASN A 96 14.76 -4.88 1.39
CA ASN A 96 15.13 -6.05 2.17
C ASN A 96 15.15 -5.81 3.69
N ASP A 97 14.25 -4.97 4.21
CA ASP A 97 14.11 -4.71 5.64
C ASP A 97 13.13 -5.67 6.36
N GLY A 98 12.54 -6.61 5.62
CA GLY A 98 11.56 -7.58 6.12
C GLY A 98 10.13 -7.06 6.15
N VAL A 99 9.88 -5.83 5.71
CA VAL A 99 8.56 -5.21 5.62
C VAL A 99 8.16 -5.03 4.16
N LYS A 100 6.88 -5.27 3.87
CA LYS A 100 6.38 -5.11 2.51
C LYS A 100 6.25 -3.64 2.15
N ASP A 101 6.85 -3.28 1.02
CA ASP A 101 6.61 -2.06 0.28
C ASP A 101 5.56 -2.30 -0.81
N ALA A 102 5.31 -1.31 -1.67
CA ALA A 102 4.46 -1.47 -2.83
C ALA A 102 5.06 -0.80 -4.07
N SER A 103 4.95 -1.44 -5.24
CA SER A 103 5.27 -0.83 -6.54
C SER A 103 4.02 -0.72 -7.40
N LEU A 104 3.87 0.39 -8.13
CA LEU A 104 2.64 0.71 -8.84
C LEU A 104 2.90 1.59 -10.07
N ILE A 105 1.99 1.48 -11.04
CA ILE A 105 1.96 2.37 -12.19
C ILE A 105 1.00 3.52 -11.89
N LEU A 106 1.47 4.74 -12.16
CA LEU A 106 0.68 5.97 -12.06
C LEU A 106 0.36 6.48 -13.47
N VAL A 107 -0.90 6.87 -13.67
CA VAL A 107 -1.38 7.54 -14.87
C VAL A 107 -1.46 9.02 -14.57
N TYR A 108 -0.85 9.84 -15.41
CA TYR A 108 -0.90 11.29 -15.37
C TYR A 108 -1.62 11.78 -16.63
N ALA A 109 -2.83 12.30 -16.44
CA ALA A 109 -3.63 12.90 -17.51
C ALA A 109 -3.67 14.42 -17.31
N GLN A 110 -3.04 15.16 -18.22
CA GLN A 110 -3.23 16.61 -18.32
C GLN A 110 -4.30 16.89 -19.37
N GLY A 111 -4.99 18.03 -19.27
CA GLY A 111 -6.00 18.44 -20.26
C GLY A 111 -5.54 18.24 -21.72
N GLY A 112 -6.47 17.85 -22.61
CA GLY A 112 -6.19 17.45 -23.99
C GLY A 112 -6.29 15.93 -24.21
N SER A 113 -5.36 15.34 -24.97
CA SER A 113 -5.33 13.90 -25.30
C SER A 113 -4.12 13.13 -24.75
N GLY A 114 -3.23 13.81 -24.01
CA GLY A 114 -2.02 13.20 -23.45
C GLY A 114 -2.33 12.38 -22.19
N ILE A 115 -1.94 11.10 -22.21
CA ILE A 115 -2.03 10.20 -21.05
C ILE A 115 -0.65 9.59 -20.86
N PHE A 116 0.02 9.94 -19.77
CA PHE A 116 1.38 9.53 -19.50
C PHE A 116 1.42 8.50 -18.38
N TYR A 117 2.29 7.51 -18.49
CA TYR A 117 2.44 6.44 -17.52
C TYR A 117 3.79 6.56 -16.82
N PHE A 118 3.80 6.30 -15.52
CA PHE A 118 4.98 6.36 -14.66
C PHE A 118 5.02 5.14 -13.76
N ILE A 119 6.22 4.70 -13.36
CA ILE A 119 6.42 3.73 -12.27
C ILE A 119 6.85 4.47 -11.00
N ALA A 120 6.30 4.08 -9.86
CA ALA A 120 6.72 4.56 -8.55
C ALA A 120 6.60 3.43 -7.53
N SER A 121 7.15 3.66 -6.33
CA SER A 121 6.99 2.78 -5.19
C SER A 121 6.55 3.55 -3.95
N ALA A 122 5.81 2.89 -3.07
CA ALA A 122 5.47 3.35 -1.74
C ALA A 122 6.25 2.50 -0.75
N LEU A 123 7.08 3.15 0.07
CA LEU A 123 7.93 2.51 1.05
C LEU A 123 7.29 2.58 2.43
N LYS A 124 7.40 1.52 3.22
CA LYS A 124 7.01 1.56 4.62
C LYS A 124 8.14 2.18 5.45
N ASP A 125 7.84 3.29 6.12
CA ASP A 125 8.68 3.82 7.19
C ASP A 125 8.18 3.21 8.52
N VAL A 126 8.90 2.19 9.00
CA VAL A 126 8.55 1.47 10.23
C VAL A 126 8.75 2.35 11.47
N GLU A 127 9.79 3.18 11.49
CA GLU A 127 10.14 4.03 12.64
C GLU A 127 9.07 5.09 12.90
N ASN A 128 8.62 5.75 11.83
CA ASN A 128 7.62 6.82 11.92
C ASN A 128 6.19 6.31 11.69
N ASN A 129 6.02 5.04 11.37
CA ASN A 129 4.75 4.44 10.96
C ASN A 129 4.09 5.20 9.80
N LEU A 130 4.86 5.56 8.77
CA LEU A 130 4.40 6.32 7.62
C LEU A 130 4.55 5.52 6.32
N THR A 131 3.81 5.92 5.29
CA THR A 131 4.06 5.46 3.92
C THR A 131 4.70 6.60 3.14
N ILE A 132 5.87 6.35 2.53
CA ILE A 132 6.65 7.35 1.79
C ILE A 132 6.67 6.95 0.31
N GLY A 133 6.08 7.76 -0.56
CA GLY A 133 6.19 7.55 -2.01
C GLY A 133 7.55 7.99 -2.56
N THR A 134 8.06 7.27 -3.55
CA THR A 134 9.30 7.60 -4.28
C THR A 134 9.06 8.68 -5.34
N ASN A 135 10.12 9.00 -6.09
CA ASN A 135 9.97 9.59 -7.43
C ASN A 135 9.21 8.64 -8.37
N ALA A 136 8.41 9.25 -9.24
CA ALA A 136 7.73 8.62 -10.34
C ALA A 136 8.61 8.73 -11.60
N ILE A 137 9.04 7.59 -12.15
CA ILE A 137 9.85 7.55 -13.36
C ILE A 137 8.94 7.36 -14.57
N TYR A 138 9.09 8.24 -15.57
CA TYR A 138 8.31 8.20 -16.81
C TYR A 138 8.54 6.90 -17.59
N LEU A 139 7.45 6.21 -17.95
CA LEU A 139 7.44 5.00 -18.79
C LEU A 139 7.13 5.32 -20.26
N GLY A 140 6.13 6.16 -20.53
CA GLY A 140 5.72 6.49 -21.90
C GLY A 140 4.37 7.21 -22.03
N ASP A 141 4.04 7.64 -23.26
CA ASP A 141 2.77 8.29 -23.63
C ASP A 141 1.85 7.28 -24.29
N ARG A 142 0.65 7.09 -23.72
CA ARG A 142 -0.40 6.19 -24.20
C ARG A 142 0.13 4.79 -24.52
N ILE A 143 1.05 4.29 -23.70
CA ILE A 143 1.51 2.90 -23.72
C ILE A 143 0.40 1.97 -23.22
N MET A 144 0.59 0.66 -23.37
CA MET A 144 -0.33 -0.35 -22.83
C MET A 144 0.39 -1.19 -21.76
N PRO A 145 0.29 -0.82 -20.46
CA PRO A 145 0.91 -1.61 -19.40
C PRO A 145 0.42 -3.06 -19.39
N GLN A 146 1.32 -4.00 -19.15
CA GLN A 146 1.04 -5.43 -19.11
C GLN A 146 1.21 -6.00 -17.69
N SER A 147 2.36 -5.74 -17.06
CA SER A 147 2.63 -6.22 -15.71
C SER A 147 3.69 -5.38 -15.01
N VAL A 148 3.64 -5.41 -13.68
CA VAL A 148 4.75 -5.03 -12.79
C VAL A 148 5.13 -6.29 -12.04
N LEU A 149 6.42 -6.60 -12.03
CA LEU A 149 6.98 -7.71 -11.26
C LEU A 149 8.02 -7.14 -10.30
N VAL A 150 8.12 -7.75 -9.12
CA VAL A 150 9.18 -7.44 -8.17
C VAL A 150 9.84 -8.76 -7.79
N ASP A 151 11.14 -8.84 -8.00
CA ASP A 151 11.95 -10.00 -7.63
C ASP A 151 13.27 -9.50 -7.02
N SER A 152 13.58 -9.96 -5.80
CA SER A 152 14.84 -9.65 -5.11
C SER A 152 15.16 -8.14 -5.07
N GLY A 153 14.15 -7.30 -4.78
CA GLY A 153 14.27 -5.83 -4.75
C GLY A 153 14.34 -5.15 -6.13
N LYS A 154 14.31 -5.90 -7.23
CA LYS A 154 14.31 -5.38 -8.60
C LYS A 154 12.89 -5.34 -9.17
N ILE A 155 12.48 -4.15 -9.61
CA ILE A 155 11.19 -3.92 -10.25
C ILE A 155 11.34 -4.08 -11.75
N THR A 156 10.44 -4.84 -12.39
CA THR A 156 10.33 -4.94 -13.84
C THR A 156 8.96 -4.42 -14.28
N ALA A 157 8.93 -3.36 -15.08
CA ALA A 157 7.71 -2.85 -15.71
C ALA A 157 7.66 -3.32 -17.16
N ASN A 158 6.64 -4.10 -17.50
CA ASN A 158 6.38 -4.59 -18.84
C ASN A 158 5.19 -3.86 -19.45
N TYR A 159 5.35 -3.37 -20.68
CA TYR A 159 4.30 -2.67 -21.41
C TYR A 159 4.48 -2.81 -22.92
N LEU A 160 3.42 -2.54 -23.68
CA LEU A 160 3.53 -2.35 -25.12
C LEU A 160 3.67 -0.87 -25.45
N ASP A 161 4.59 -0.56 -26.35
CA ASP A 161 4.79 0.75 -26.96
C ASP A 161 4.54 0.69 -28.47
N ARG A 162 4.54 1.86 -29.12
CA ARG A 162 4.44 2.00 -30.58
C ARG A 162 5.82 2.03 -31.20
N LYS A 163 5.89 1.77 -32.50
CA LYS A 163 7.08 2.14 -33.26
C LYS A 163 7.20 3.66 -33.30
N LYS A 164 8.44 4.15 -33.41
CA LYS A 164 8.76 5.59 -33.39
C LYS A 164 7.92 6.44 -34.37
N ASP A 165 7.56 5.88 -35.52
CA ASP A 165 6.86 6.59 -36.59
C ASP A 165 5.35 6.25 -36.68
N GLU A 166 4.82 5.45 -35.74
CA GLU A 166 3.39 5.13 -35.70
C GLU A 166 2.58 6.25 -35.02
N PRO A 167 1.42 6.64 -35.58
CA PRO A 167 0.58 7.65 -34.95
C PRO A 167 -0.02 7.12 -33.64
N PHE A 168 -0.39 8.01 -32.73
CA PHE A 168 -1.00 7.62 -31.45
C PHE A 168 -2.38 6.96 -31.55
N SER A 169 -3.02 7.04 -32.72
CA SER A 169 -4.23 6.27 -33.04
C SER A 169 -3.95 4.79 -33.29
N THR A 170 -2.71 4.41 -33.61
CA THR A 170 -2.28 3.02 -33.73
C THR A 170 -2.18 2.39 -32.34
N GLN A 171 -2.63 1.16 -32.21
CA GLN A 171 -2.49 0.41 -30.95
C GLN A 171 -1.00 0.06 -30.70
N PRO A 172 -0.48 0.28 -29.47
CA PRO A 172 0.85 -0.19 -29.09
C PRO A 172 1.03 -1.69 -29.33
N SER A 173 2.19 -2.10 -29.86
CA SER A 173 2.46 -3.49 -30.27
C SER A 173 3.89 -3.99 -29.99
N ILE A 174 4.82 -3.09 -29.63
CA ILE A 174 6.22 -3.42 -29.35
C ILE A 174 6.38 -3.71 -27.87
N ASN A 175 6.82 -4.91 -27.50
CA ASN A 175 7.10 -5.26 -26.11
C ASN A 175 8.31 -4.46 -25.59
N VAL A 176 8.12 -3.83 -24.44
CA VAL A 176 9.17 -3.12 -23.71
C VAL A 176 9.19 -3.62 -22.27
N SER A 177 10.39 -3.92 -21.78
CA SER A 177 10.68 -4.22 -20.38
C SER A 177 11.68 -3.20 -19.87
N ARG A 178 11.35 -2.53 -18.77
CA ARG A 178 12.26 -1.61 -18.07
C ARG A 178 12.45 -2.04 -16.63
N TYR A 179 13.64 -1.80 -16.12
CA TYR A 179 14.10 -2.32 -14.84
C TYR A 179 14.42 -1.18 -13.89
N PHE A 180 14.04 -1.32 -12.63
CA PHE A 180 14.24 -0.28 -11.62
C PHE A 180 14.72 -0.89 -10.32
N LEU A 181 15.58 -0.14 -9.62
CA LEU A 181 16.10 -0.46 -8.31
C LEU A 181 15.78 0.68 -7.36
N LEU A 182 15.69 0.35 -6.07
CA LEU A 182 15.59 1.34 -5.01
C LEU A 182 17.00 1.74 -4.55
N SER A 183 17.28 3.04 -4.54
CA SER A 183 18.50 3.64 -4.02
C SER A 183 18.15 4.83 -3.14
N GLU A 184 18.51 4.79 -1.86
CA GLU A 184 18.26 5.89 -0.90
C GLU A 184 16.80 6.41 -0.92
N LYS A 185 15.82 5.50 -0.93
CA LYS A 185 14.38 5.80 -1.01
C LYS A 185 13.91 6.44 -2.34
N THR A 186 14.74 6.40 -3.37
CA THR A 186 14.40 6.83 -4.73
C THR A 186 14.51 5.66 -5.69
N LEU A 187 13.64 5.63 -6.70
CA LEU A 187 13.80 4.70 -7.80
C LEU A 187 14.84 5.23 -8.78
N VAL A 188 15.70 4.33 -9.24
CA VAL A 188 16.64 4.54 -10.33
C VAL A 188 16.40 3.48 -11.39
N GLU A 189 16.50 3.87 -12.66
CA GLU A 189 16.44 2.90 -13.76
C GLU A 189 17.75 2.12 -13.85
N ASP A 190 17.63 0.79 -13.88
CA ASP A 190 18.74 -0.11 -14.14
C ASP A 190 18.90 -0.31 -15.65
N LEU A 191 19.92 0.35 -16.20
CA LEU A 191 20.27 0.27 -17.61
C LEU A 191 21.12 -0.96 -17.97
N GLY A 192 21.41 -1.86 -17.01
CA GLY A 192 22.07 -3.15 -17.26
C GLY A 192 23.49 -3.02 -17.83
N LYS A 193 24.40 -2.37 -17.07
CA LYS A 193 25.84 -2.41 -17.38
C LYS A 193 26.50 -3.71 -16.94
#